data_AF-A0A1Q7FFM1-F1
#
_entry.id   AF-A0A1Q7FFM1-F1
#
_cell.length_a   1.000
_cell.length_b   1.000
_cell.length_c   1.000
_cell.angle_alpha   90.00
_cell.angle_beta   90.00
_cell.angle_gamma   90.00
#
_symmetry.space_group_name_H-M   'P 1'
#
loop_
_entity.id
_entity.type
_entity.pdbx_description
1 polymer ?
#
loop_
_entity_poly.entity_id
_entity_poly.type
_entity_poly.pdbx_seq_one_letter_code
_entity_poly.pdbx_strand_id
1 'polypeptide(L)' 'MVFHAGTTRDVRNKVVTNGGRVLGVTALGKDARQAIDTAYSAVRKIRWGDNGHYYRTDIGRRAIGR' A
#
# COMPACT_ATOMS: atom_id res chain seq x y z
N MET A 1 -4.39 0.14 -7.61
CA MET A 1 -3.67 1.39 -7.92
C MET A 1 -2.80 1.78 -6.74
N VAL A 2 -1.59 2.27 -7.01
CA VAL A 2 -0.66 2.76 -5.99
C VAL A 2 -0.52 4.27 -6.17
N PHE A 3 -0.78 5.01 -5.10
CA PHE A 3 -0.63 6.45 -5.03
C PHE A 3 0.64 6.80 -4.26
N HIS A 4 1.44 7.67 -4.84
CA HIS A 4 2.64 8.21 -4.21
C HIS A 4 2.26 9.31 -3.21
N ALA A 5 2.81 9.25 -2.00
CA ALA A 5 2.72 10.31 -1.01
C ALA A 5 4.14 10.79 -0.65
N GLY A 6 4.70 10.32 0.46
CA GLY A 6 6.08 10.62 0.86
C GLY A 6 7.14 9.88 0.03
N THR A 7 7.16 10.08 -1.28
CA THR A 7 8.21 9.55 -2.18
C THR A 7 8.84 10.65 -3.01
N THR A 8 10.11 10.51 -3.37
CA THR A 8 10.79 11.37 -4.35
C THR A 8 11.62 10.52 -5.32
N ARG A 9 12.20 11.17 -6.34
CA ARG A 9 13.20 10.56 -7.23
C ARG A 9 14.60 10.97 -6.78
N ASP A 10 15.51 10.01 -6.63
CA ASP A 10 16.91 10.29 -6.33
C ASP A 10 17.70 10.74 -7.58
N VAL A 11 18.99 11.01 -7.43
CA VAL A 11 19.89 11.41 -8.53
C VAL A 11 20.05 10.34 -9.62
N ARG A 12 19.69 9.08 -9.33
CA ARG A 12 19.67 7.94 -10.26
C ARG A 12 18.25 7.67 -10.79
N ASN A 13 17.32 8.61 -10.59
CA ASN A 13 15.91 8.52 -10.97
C ASN A 13 15.14 7.35 -10.32
N LYS A 14 15.62 6.81 -9.20
CA LYS A 14 14.93 5.77 -8.43
C LYS A 14 13.91 6.39 -7.48
N VAL A 15 12.77 5.72 -7.32
CA VAL A 15 11.77 6.11 -6.32
C VAL A 15 12.30 5.74 -4.94
N VAL A 16 12.39 6.73 -4.04
CA VAL A 16 12.85 6.57 -2.66
C VAL A 16 11.85 7.17 -1.68
N THR A 17 11.89 6.74 -0.41
CA THR A 17 11.10 7.33 0.68
C THR A 17 11.49 8.79 0.91
N ASN A 18 10.52 9.66 1.19
CA ASN A 18 10.71 11.07 1.54
C ASN A 18 9.60 11.56 2.49
N GLY A 19 9.27 10.79 3.52
CA GLY A 19 8.24 11.11 4.50
C GLY A 19 7.72 9.91 5.28
N GLY A 20 6.91 10.14 6.31
CA GLY A 20 6.40 9.07 7.18
C GLY A 20 5.32 8.18 6.55
N ARG A 21 4.39 8.75 5.77
CA ARG A 21 3.38 7.99 5.00
C ARG A 21 3.79 7.97 3.53
N VAL A 22 4.14 6.79 3.02
CA VAL A 22 4.89 6.71 1.77
C VAL A 22 4.02 6.40 0.56
N LEU A 23 3.19 5.35 0.63
CA LEU A 23 2.30 4.92 -0.44
C LEU A 23 0.87 4.73 0.07
N GLY A 24 -0.11 5.06 -0.77
CA GLY A 24 -1.49 4.63 -0.62
C GLY A 24 -1.81 3.52 -1.61
N VAL A 25 -2.15 2.32 -1.12
CA VAL A 25 -2.52 1.19 -1.98
C VAL A 25 -4.03 1.01 -1.95
N THR A 26 -4.67 1.20 -3.10
CA THR A 26 -6.13 1.15 -3.25
C THR A 26 -6.51 0.09 -4.27
N ALA A 27 -7.53 -0.70 -3.96
CA ALA A 27 -8.10 -1.66 -4.89
C ALA A 27 -9.63 -1.56 -4.91
N LEU A 28 -10.21 -1.96 -6.03
CA LEU A 28 -11.64 -2.19 -6.19
C LEU A 28 -11.88 -3.70 -6.20
N GLY A 29 -13.09 -4.09 -5.82
CA GLY A 29 -13.60 -5.46 -5.86
C GLY A 29 -15.11 -5.43 -5.99
N LYS A 30 -15.71 -6.59 -6.30
CA LYS A 30 -17.17 -6.77 -6.36
C LYS A 30 -17.84 -6.53 -5.00
N ASP A 31 -17.10 -6.75 -3.93
CA ASP A 31 -17.49 -6.49 -2.55
C ASP A 31 -16.29 -6.01 -1.72
N ALA A 32 -16.55 -5.66 -0.46
CA ALA A 32 -15.52 -5.18 0.46
C ALA A 32 -14.42 -6.23 0.71
N ARG A 33 -14.75 -7.51 0.79
CA ARG A 33 -13.77 -8.58 1.04
C ARG A 33 -12.79 -8.67 -0.12
N GLN A 34 -13.29 -8.73 -1.35
CA GLN A 34 -12.46 -8.79 -2.54
C GLN A 34 -11.58 -7.55 -2.70
N ALA A 35 -12.11 -6.35 -2.41
CA ALA A 35 -11.33 -5.12 -2.46
C ALA A 35 -10.18 -5.14 -1.43
N ILE A 36 -10.46 -5.56 -0.19
CA ILE A 36 -9.47 -5.66 0.90
C ILE A 36 -8.37 -6.68 0.55
N ASP A 37 -8.76 -7.88 0.09
CA ASP A 37 -7.80 -8.94 -0.27
C ASP A 37 -6.91 -8.54 -1.43
N THR A 38 -7.47 -7.83 -2.42
CA THR A 38 -6.72 -7.31 -3.57
C THR A 38 -5.74 -6.23 -3.14
N ALA A 39 -6.17 -5.29 -2.27
CA ALA A 39 -5.30 -4.24 -1.75
C ALA A 39 -4.11 -4.85 -0.98
N TYR A 40 -4.36 -5.78 -0.06
CA TYR A 40 -3.29 -6.41 0.71
C TYR A 40 -2.38 -7.32 -0.11
N SER A 41 -2.92 -7.97 -1.15
CA SER A 41 -2.10 -8.73 -2.11
C SER A 41 -1.16 -7.81 -2.90
N ALA A 42 -1.60 -6.60 -3.24
CA ALA A 42 -0.73 -5.61 -3.87
C ALA A 42 0.33 -5.07 -2.91
N VAL A 43 -0.03 -4.78 -1.65
CA VAL A 43 0.93 -4.34 -0.61
C VAL A 43 2.07 -5.35 -0.44
N ARG A 44 1.76 -6.65 -0.38
CA ARG A 44 2.76 -7.74 -0.23
C ARG A 44 3.81 -7.80 -1.34
N LYS A 45 3.54 -7.21 -2.52
CA LYS A 45 4.48 -7.14 -3.65
C LYS A 45 5.47 -5.99 -3.52
N ILE A 46 5.20 -5.03 -2.65
CA ILE A 46 6.05 -3.86 -2.45
C ILE A 46 7.13 -4.23 -1.44
N ARG A 47 8.39 -3.96 -1.80
CA ARG A 47 9.56 -4.26 -0.98
C ARG A 47 10.37 -2.99 -0.77
N TRP A 48 10.85 -2.83 0.45
CA TRP A 48 11.71 -1.75 0.92
C TRP A 48 12.94 -2.46 1.46
N GLY A 49 14.12 -2.21 0.88
CA GLY A 49 15.36 -3.00 1.02
C GLY A 49 15.55 -3.77 2.32
N ASP A 50 16.52 -3.36 3.15
CA ASP A 50 16.71 -3.95 4.49
C ASP A 50 15.86 -3.22 5.54
N ASN A 51 15.50 -1.97 5.24
CA ASN A 51 14.61 -1.16 6.05
C ASN A 51 13.18 -1.63 5.77
N GLY A 52 12.66 -2.49 6.63
CA GLY A 52 11.30 -3.01 6.54
C GLY A 52 10.23 -1.92 6.42
N HIS A 53 9.01 -2.33 6.09
CA HIS A 53 7.86 -1.43 6.01
C HIS A 53 6.77 -1.88 6.96
N TYR A 54 5.99 -0.93 7.43
CA TYR A 54 4.87 -1.17 8.31
C TYR A 54 3.57 -0.76 7.65
N TYR A 55 2.56 -1.62 7.77
CA TYR A 55 1.20 -1.31 7.38
C TYR A 55 0.24 -2.10 8.27
N ARG A 56 -0.95 -1.53 8.51
CA ARG A 56 -2.03 -2.19 9.22
C ARG A 56 -2.64 -3.30 8.40
N THR A 57 -3.01 -4.41 9.02
CA THR A 57 -3.65 -5.58 8.37
C THR A 57 -5.16 -5.68 8.62
N ASP A 58 -5.78 -4.62 9.15
CA ASP A 58 -7.18 -4.60 9.61
C ASP A 58 -8.03 -3.50 8.96
N ILE A 59 -7.52 -2.81 7.94
CA ILE A 59 -8.26 -1.78 7.21
C ILE A 59 -9.46 -2.43 6.52
N GLY A 60 -10.65 -1.86 6.74
CA GLY A 60 -11.89 -2.30 6.11
C GLY A 60 -12.54 -3.55 6.73
N ARG A 61 -11.94 -4.21 7.74
CA ARG A 61 -12.50 -5.46 8.32
C ARG A 61 -13.95 -5.32 8.81
N ARG A 62 -14.33 -4.16 9.35
CA ARG A 62 -15.71 -3.90 9.83
C ARG A 62 -16.76 -3.82 8.71
N ALA A 63 -16.34 -3.68 7.45
CA ALA A 63 -17.22 -3.67 6.29
C ALA A 63 -17.48 -5.09 5.73
N ILE A 64 -16.75 -6.11 6.20
CA ILE A 64 -16.96 -7.49 5.77
C ILE A 64 -18.23 -8.03 6.44
N GLY A 65 -19.22 -8.43 5.64
CA GLY A 65 -20.49 -8.99 6.12
C GLY A 65 -21.59 -7.98 6.44
N ARG A 66 -21.41 -6.73 5.99
CA ARG A 66 -22.49 -5.75 5.83
C ARG A 66 -22.94 -5.74 4.38
#